data_AF-A0A2M7Z8X5-F1
#
_entry.id   AF-A0A2M7Z8X5-F1
#
_cell.length_a   1.000
_cell.length_b   1.000
_cell.length_c   1.000
_cell.angle_alpha   90.00
_cell.angle_beta   90.00
_cell.angle_gamma   90.00
#
_symmetry.space_group_name_H-M   'P 1'
#
loop_
_entity.id
_entity.type
_entity.pdbx_description
1 polymer ?
#
loop_
_entity_poly.entity_id
_entity_poly.type
_entity_poly.pdbx_seq_one_letter_code
_entity_poly.pdbx_strand_id
1 'polypeptide(L)' 'GKNFSDTLAQEPNIFSELFQNMIKVGEESGTLEEVLKVLALQMERERDIKSK' A
#
# COMPACT_ATOMS: atom_id res chain seq x y z
N GLY A 1 1.64 3.80 19.65
CA GLY A 1 0.94 4.10 18.39
C GLY A 1 0.45 2.79 17.80
N LYS A 2 -0.59 2.83 16.95
CA LYS A 2 -0.94 1.68 16.09
C LYS A 2 -0.03 1.68 14.86
N ASN A 3 0.22 0.52 14.28
CA ASN A 3 0.92 0.44 13.00
C ASN A 3 0.05 1.05 11.88
N PHE A 4 0.69 1.55 10.84
CA PHE A 4 0.01 2.10 9.68
C PHE A 4 -0.79 0.99 8.98
N SER A 5 -0.20 -0.18 8.77
CA SER A 5 -0.88 -1.37 8.21
C SER A 5 -2.16 -1.75 8.97
N ASP A 6 -2.15 -1.72 10.30
CA ASP A 6 -3.33 -2.01 11.14
C ASP A 6 -4.46 -0.98 10.97
N THR A 7 -4.10 0.25 10.63
CA THR A 7 -5.07 1.32 10.38
C THR A 7 -5.69 1.16 8.99
N LEU A 8 -4.88 0.82 7.99
CA LEU A 8 -5.35 0.57 6.62
C LEU A 8 -6.26 -0.66 6.52
N ALA A 9 -6.01 -1.68 7.35
CA ALA A 9 -6.84 -2.88 7.41
C ALA A 9 -8.30 -2.63 7.83
N GLN A 10 -8.59 -1.47 8.42
CA GLN A 10 -9.96 -1.07 8.78
C GLN A 10 -10.77 -0.61 7.56
N GLU A 11 -10.11 -0.32 6.43
CA GLU A 11 -10.73 0.16 5.20
C GLU A 11 -10.43 -0.76 4.00
N PRO A 12 -10.85 -2.05 4.04
CA PRO A 12 -10.49 -3.05 3.03
C PRO A 12 -11.09 -2.77 1.64
N ASN A 13 -12.12 -1.92 1.56
CA ASN A 13 -12.72 -1.49 0.30
C ASN A 13 -11.87 -0.44 -0.44
N ILE A 14 -10.99 0.25 0.28
CA ILE A 14 -10.11 1.30 -0.25
C ILE A 14 -8.69 0.76 -0.43
N PHE A 15 -8.19 0.04 0.57
CA PHE A 15 -6.85 -0.56 0.56
C PHE A 15 -6.97 -2.06 0.37
N SER A 16 -6.51 -2.56 -0.78
CA SER A 16 -6.48 -3.99 -1.05
C SER A 16 -5.58 -4.74 -0.05
N GLU A 17 -5.84 -6.03 0.12
CA GLU A 17 -5.02 -6.90 0.98
C GLU A 17 -3.54 -6.86 0.57
N LEU A 18 -3.26 -6.81 -0.73
CA LEU A 18 -1.89 -6.65 -1.25
C LEU A 18 -1.24 -5.34 -0.78
N PHE A 19 -1.97 -4.23 -0.82
CA PHE A 19 -1.48 -2.93 -0.35
C PHE A 19 -1.13 -3.00 1.13
N GLN A 20 -2.02 -3.55 1.95
CA GLN A 20 -1.84 -3.69 3.40
C GLN A 20 -0.62 -4.57 3.73
N ASN A 21 -0.47 -5.70 3.04
CA ASN A 21 0.64 -6.63 3.25
C ASN A 21 1.99 -6.00 2.87
N MET A 22 2.04 -5.23 1.79
CA MET A 22 3.25 -4.50 1.39
C MET A 22 3.65 -3.46 2.44
N ILE A 23 2.69 -2.66 2.93
CA ILE A 23 2.93 -1.69 4.01
C ILE A 23 3.44 -2.40 5.27
N LYS A 24 2.83 -3.52 5.65
CA LYS A 24 3.25 -4.30 6.82
C LYS A 24 4.70 -4.77 6.70
N VAL A 25 5.09 -5.32 5.54
CA VAL A 25 6.48 -5.71 5.27
C VAL A 25 7.41 -4.50 5.36
N GLY A 26 7.00 -3.35 4.80
CA GLY A 26 7.75 -2.10 4.86
C GLY A 26 7.96 -1.58 6.29
N GLU A 27 6.93 -1.67 7.14
CA GLU A 27 7.02 -1.29 8.55
C GLU A 27 7.94 -2.23 9.33
N GLU A 28 7.78 -3.54 9.16
CA GLU A 28 8.57 -4.56 9.88
C GLU A 28 10.05 -4.56 9.48
N SER A 29 10.33 -4.25 8.20
CA SER A 29 11.71 -4.20 7.67
C SER A 29 12.34 -2.81 7.73
N GLY A 30 11.60 -1.77 8.12
CA GLY A 30 12.07 -0.38 8.09
C GLY A 30 12.26 0.19 6.68
N THR A 31 11.64 -0.42 5.67
CA THR A 31 11.72 -0.03 4.25
C THR A 31 10.45 0.67 3.74
N LEU A 32 9.63 1.21 4.63
CA LEU A 32 8.33 1.81 4.32
C LEU A 32 8.40 2.87 3.20
N GLU A 33 9.46 3.68 3.14
CA GLU A 33 9.65 4.67 2.07
C GLU A 33 9.70 4.02 0.68
N GLU A 34 10.47 2.94 0.55
CA GLU A 34 10.64 2.22 -0.72
C GLU A 34 9.34 1.53 -1.13
N VAL A 35 8.67 0.91 -0.16
CA VAL A 35 7.35 0.30 -0.37
C VAL A 35 6.34 1.32 -0.88
N LEU A 36 6.28 2.51 -0.28
CA LEU A 36 5.36 3.57 -0.71
C LEU A 36 5.64 4.06 -2.13
N LYS A 37 6.91 4.15 -2.54
CA LYS A 37 7.29 4.46 -3.93
C LYS A 37 6.79 3.39 -4.91
N VAL A 38 6.96 2.11 -4.57
CA VAL A 38 6.48 1.00 -5.40
C VAL A 38 4.95 1.03 -5.52
N LEU A 39 4.24 1.27 -4.42
CA LEU A 39 2.78 1.36 -4.40
C LEU A 39 2.27 2.54 -5.23
N ALA A 40 2.92 3.71 -5.16
CA ALA A 40 2.58 4.86 -5.99
C ALA A 40 2.68 4.55 -7.50
N LEU A 41 3.79 3.94 -7.92
CA LEU A 41 4.00 3.53 -9.31
C LEU A 41 3.01 2.45 -9.77
N GLN A 42 2.59 1.56 -8.87
CA GLN A 42 1.55 0.58 -9.15
C GLN A 42 0.19 1.25 -9.36
N MET A 43 -0.19 2.19 -8.48
CA MET A 43 -1.45 2.91 -8.57
C MET A 43 -1.54 3.79 -9.82
N GLU A 44 -0.44 4.45 -10.22
CA GLU A 44 -0.37 5.18 -11.49
C GLU A 44 -0.60 4.26 -12.69
N ARG A 45 0.09 3.11 -12.74
CA ARG A 45 -0.10 2.14 -13.83
C ARG A 45 -1.52 1.60 -13.89
N GLU A 46 -2.12 1.28 -12.75
CA GLU A 46 -3.52 0.82 -12.68
C GLU A 46 -4.50 1.91 -13.16
N ARG A 47 -4.24 3.17 -12.80
CA ARG A 47 -5.03 4.31 -13.27
C ARG A 47 -4.92 4.46 -14.79
N ASP A 48 -3.71 4.41 -15.33
CA ASP A 48 -3.47 4.55 -16.76
C ASP A 48 -4.17 3.44 -17.55
N ILE A 49 -4.13 2.20 -17.07
CA ILE A 49 -4.83 1.07 -17.68
C ILE A 49 -6.34 1.27 -17.64
N LYS A 50 -6.90 1.75 -16.52
CA LYS A 50 -8.35 2.00 -16.39
C LYS A 50 -8.84 3.21 -17.20
N SER A 51 -7.95 4.14 -17.53
CA SER A 51 -8.28 5.35 -18.30
C SER A 51 -8.24 5.18 -19.83
N LYS A 52 -7.82 4.01 -20.32
CA LYS A 52 -7.87 3.62 -21.73
C LYS A 52 -9.13 2.82 -22.02
#